data_AF-A0A9P5NIN1-F1
#
_entry.id   AF-A0A9P5NIN1-F1
#
_cell.length_a   1.000
_cell.length_b   1.000
_cell.length_c   1.000
_cell.angle_alpha   90.00
_cell.angle_beta   90.00
_cell.angle_gamma   90.00
#
_symmetry.space_group_name_H-M   'P 1'
#
loop_
_entity.id
_entity.type
_entity.pdbx_description
1 polymer ?
#
loop_
_entity_poly.entity_id
_entity_poly.type
_entity_poly.pdbx_seq_one_letter_code
_entity_poly.pdbx_strand_id
1 'polypeptide(L)'
;QDKLKCFRALWGDTNFVFNLIFEPKCQYADEDCTIWLYHDMHTGKWWWTTQNCTIIPIIISSDKTQLMSFKGKIAYPVYMTISNLPKHI
;
A
#
# COMPACT_ATOMS: atom_id res chain seq x y z
N GLN A 1 -17.61 -11.96 -1.84
CA GLN A 1 -17.30 -10.72 -2.59
C GLN A 1 -15.89 -10.87 -3.13
N ASP A 2 -15.68 -10.61 -4.42
CA ASP A 2 -14.45 -10.94 -5.13
C ASP A 2 -13.36 -9.89 -4.85
N LYS A 3 -12.35 -10.28 -4.06
CA LYS A 3 -11.23 -9.39 -3.66
C LYS A 3 -10.46 -8.86 -4.87
N LEU A 4 -10.39 -9.62 -5.96
CA LEU A 4 -9.74 -9.18 -7.19
C LEU A 4 -10.50 -8.05 -7.87
N LYS A 5 -11.83 -8.01 -7.77
CA LYS A 5 -12.61 -6.89 -8.34
C LYS A 5 -12.34 -5.59 -7.61
N CYS A 6 -12.30 -5.62 -6.27
CA CYS A 6 -11.95 -4.43 -5.48
C CYS A 6 -10.53 -3.96 -5.80
N PHE A 7 -9.57 -4.89 -5.91
CA PHE A 7 -8.20 -4.55 -6.28
C PHE A 7 -8.10 -3.93 -7.68
N ARG A 8 -8.78 -4.51 -8.68
CA ARG A 8 -8.81 -3.96 -10.05
C ARG A 8 -9.43 -2.57 -10.10
N ALA A 9 -10.47 -2.32 -9.31
CA ALA A 9 -11.08 -0.99 -9.21
C ALA A 9 -10.11 0.03 -8.60
N LEU A 10 -9.40 -0.35 -7.53
CA LEU A 10 -8.43 0.53 -6.87
C LEU A 10 -7.20 0.82 -7.76
N TRP A 11 -6.70 -0.20 -8.46
CA TRP A 11 -5.56 -0.06 -9.37
C TRP A 11 -5.91 0.68 -10.66
N GLY A 12 -7.14 0.51 -11.17
CA GLY A 12 -7.61 1.15 -12.39
C GLY A 12 -8.11 2.58 -12.21
N ASP A 13 -8.13 3.11 -10.97
CA ASP A 13 -8.56 4.47 -10.69
C ASP A 13 -7.48 5.48 -11.14
N THR A 14 -7.83 6.25 -12.16
CA THR A 14 -6.95 7.26 -12.80
C THR A 14 -6.43 8.32 -11.84
N ASN A 15 -7.11 8.55 -10.71
CA ASN A 15 -6.67 9.51 -9.69
C ASN A 15 -5.37 9.09 -9.00
N PHE A 16 -5.07 7.79 -8.97
CA PHE A 16 -3.88 7.27 -8.29
C PHE A 16 -2.73 6.96 -9.24
N VAL A 17 -3.01 6.76 -10.55
CA VAL A 17 -2.03 6.28 -11.54
C VAL A 17 -0.76 7.14 -11.60
N PHE A 18 -0.89 8.47 -11.49
CA PHE A 18 0.25 9.39 -11.58
C PHE A 18 1.09 9.46 -10.29
N ASN A 19 0.56 8.97 -9.18
CA ASN A 19 1.19 9.08 -7.87
C ASN A 19 1.83 7.76 -7.41
N LEU A 20 1.67 6.67 -8.17
CA LEU A 20 2.21 5.38 -7.83
C LEU A 20 3.70 5.30 -8.18
N ILE A 21 4.52 5.05 -7.16
CA ILE A 21 5.93 4.74 -7.34
C ILE A 21 6.06 3.23 -7.54
N PHE A 22 6.68 2.80 -8.64
CA PHE A 22 6.88 1.38 -8.96
C PHE A 22 8.31 0.92 -8.74
N GLU A 23 9.25 1.86 -8.68
CA GLU A 23 10.67 1.58 -8.60
C GLU A 23 11.18 1.80 -7.18
N PRO A 24 12.16 1.01 -6.73
CA PRO A 24 12.72 1.18 -5.43
C PRO A 24 13.67 2.38 -5.46
N LYS A 25 13.70 3.16 -4.38
CA LYS A 25 14.54 4.36 -4.28
C LYS A 25 15.47 4.23 -3.09
N CYS A 26 16.77 4.27 -3.33
CA CYS A 26 17.73 4.45 -2.25
C CYS A 26 17.70 5.92 -1.82
N GLN A 27 17.56 6.15 -0.52
CA GLN A 27 17.69 7.47 0.07
C GLN A 27 18.69 7.38 1.22
N TYR A 28 19.66 8.28 1.21
CA TYR A 28 20.71 8.36 2.22
C TYR A 28 20.58 9.67 3.00
N ALA A 29 20.95 9.64 4.27
CA ALA A 29 20.92 10.81 5.16
C ALA A 29 22.20 11.67 5.05
N ASP A 30 23.28 11.12 4.49
CA ASP A 30 24.57 11.76 4.35
C ASP A 30 25.07 11.71 2.89
N GLU A 31 26.03 12.57 2.57
CA GLU A 31 26.71 12.59 1.27
C GLU A 31 27.57 11.33 1.07
N ASP A 32 28.06 10.73 2.16
CA ASP A 32 28.88 9.52 2.16
C ASP A 32 28.06 8.22 1.93
N CYS A 33 26.73 8.33 1.81
CA CYS A 33 25.79 7.22 1.60
C CYS A 33 25.91 6.08 2.64
N THR A 34 26.22 6.40 3.90
CA THR A 34 26.42 5.40 4.96
C THR A 34 25.14 5.13 5.75
N ILE A 35 24.24 6.12 5.84
CA ILE A 35 23.01 6.01 6.63
C ILE A 35 21.80 5.95 5.69
N TRP A 36 21.14 4.79 5.65
CA TRP A 36 19.93 4.57 4.85
C TRP A 36 18.69 5.13 5.53
N LEU A 37 17.87 5.88 4.79
CA LEU A 37 16.60 6.43 5.25
C LEU A 37 15.40 5.57 4.82
N TYR A 38 14.58 5.19 5.80
CA TYR A 38 13.37 4.38 5.60
C TYR A 38 12.11 5.21 5.82
N HIS A 39 11.79 6.12 4.90
CA HIS A 39 10.62 7.00 5.02
C HIS A 39 9.35 6.42 4.39
N ASP A 40 9.49 5.71 3.28
CA ASP A 40 8.39 5.15 2.50
C ASP A 40 8.67 3.70 2.09
N MET A 41 7.63 2.97 1.71
CA MET A 41 7.75 1.53 1.40
C MET A 41 8.77 1.24 0.30
N HIS A 42 8.82 2.09 -0.73
CA HIS A 42 9.76 1.97 -1.85
C HIS A 42 11.22 2.28 -1.48
N THR A 43 11.47 2.81 -0.27
CA THR A 43 12.83 3.04 0.26
C THR A 43 13.38 1.85 1.04
N GLY A 44 12.54 0.86 1.33
CA GLY A 44 12.93 -0.34 2.04
C GLY A 44 13.92 -1.20 1.25
N LYS A 45 15.01 -1.62 1.91
CA LYS A 45 15.96 -2.59 1.35
C LYS A 45 15.29 -3.90 0.91
N TRP A 46 14.21 -4.30 1.59
CA TRP A 46 13.42 -5.47 1.23
C TRP A 46 12.79 -5.35 -0.16
N TRP A 47 12.43 -4.13 -0.59
CA TRP A 47 11.78 -3.91 -1.87
C TRP A 47 12.75 -4.18 -3.02
N TRP A 48 14.00 -3.72 -2.88
CA TRP A 48 15.10 -4.02 -3.83
C TRP A 48 15.31 -5.52 -4.03
N THR A 49 15.31 -6.31 -2.96
CA THR A 49 15.55 -7.75 -3.05
C THR A 49 14.34 -8.51 -3.63
N THR A 50 13.15 -7.96 -3.49
CA THR A 50 11.89 -8.64 -3.84
C THR A 50 11.44 -8.34 -5.28
N GLN A 51 11.96 -7.26 -5.88
CA GLN A 51 11.46 -6.72 -7.15
C GLN A 51 12.01 -7.43 -8.40
N ASN A 52 11.66 -8.71 -8.56
CA ASN A 52 11.76 -9.38 -9.87
C ASN A 52 10.56 -9.06 -10.79
N CYS A 53 9.47 -8.53 -10.21
CA CYS A 53 8.25 -8.08 -10.86
C CYS A 53 7.74 -6.80 -10.16
N THR A 54 6.82 -6.05 -10.76
CA THR A 54 6.20 -4.86 -10.13
C THR A 54 5.51 -5.21 -8.82
N ILE A 55 5.99 -4.63 -7.71
CA ILE A 55 5.41 -4.82 -6.37
C ILE A 55 4.38 -3.71 -6.11
N ILE A 56 3.21 -4.10 -5.62
CA ILE A 56 2.14 -3.18 -5.24
C ILE A 56 1.84 -3.41 -3.75
N PRO A 57 2.25 -2.48 -2.87
CA PRO A 57 2.07 -2.64 -1.43
C PRO A 57 0.62 -2.28 -1.08
N ILE A 58 -0.12 -3.25 -0.54
CA ILE A 58 -1.50 -3.07 -0.15
C ILE A 58 -1.58 -3.04 1.37
N ILE A 59 -2.12 -1.95 1.92
CA ILE A 59 -2.48 -1.89 3.35
C ILE A 59 -3.93 -2.37 3.46
N ILE A 60 -4.15 -3.34 4.34
CA ILE A 60 -5.47 -3.85 4.69
C ILE A 60 -5.70 -3.55 6.17
N SER A 61 -6.77 -2.83 6.46
CA SER A 61 -7.21 -2.55 7.82
C SER A 61 -8.61 -3.09 8.02
N SER A 62 -8.87 -3.69 9.16
CA SER A 62 -10.21 -4.12 9.57
C SER A 62 -10.52 -3.42 10.88
N ASP A 63 -11.68 -2.79 10.95
CA ASP A 63 -12.16 -2.19 12.19
C ASP A 63 -13.20 -3.10 12.84
N LYS A 64 -13.04 -3.34 14.15
CA LYS A 64 -13.96 -4.17 14.94
C LYS A 64 -15.08 -3.30 15.52
N THR A 65 -15.75 -2.54 14.67
CA THR A 65 -17.01 -1.87 15.04
C THR A 65 -18.16 -2.85 14.81
N GLN A 66 -18.97 -3.12 15.84
CA GLN A 66 -20.23 -3.87 15.68
C GLN A 66 -21.25 -3.01 14.91
N LEU A 67 -21.10 -2.89 13.60
CA LEU A 67 -21.91 -1.96 12.80
C LEU A 67 -23.28 -2.53 12.42
N MET A 68 -23.48 -3.86 12.35
CA MET A 68 -24.82 -4.45 12.18
C MET A 68 -24.79 -5.99 12.32
N SER A 69 -25.76 -6.55 13.05
CA SER A 69 -26.04 -7.98 13.04
C SER A 69 -26.94 -8.29 11.83
N PHE A 70 -26.40 -8.96 10.81
CA PHE A 70 -27.20 -9.40 9.67
C PHE A 70 -27.45 -10.91 9.82
N LYS A 71 -28.69 -11.29 10.16
CA LYS A 71 -29.08 -12.69 10.40
C LYS A 71 -28.19 -13.42 11.43
N GLY A 72 -27.76 -12.73 12.49
CA GLY A 72 -26.93 -13.31 13.56
C GLY A 72 -25.44 -13.47 13.23
N LYS A 73 -24.99 -12.99 12.05
CA LYS A 73 -23.58 -12.95 11.67
C LYS A 73 -23.04 -11.53 11.83
N ILE A 74 -21.86 -11.42 12.45
CA ILE A 74 -21.12 -10.17 12.58
C ILE A 74 -20.21 -10.06 11.36
N ALA A 75 -20.32 -8.96 10.63
CA ALA A 75 -19.40 -8.60 9.57
C ALA A 75 -18.57 -7.39 10.00
N TYR A 76 -17.27 -7.41 9.70
CA TYR A 76 -16.37 -6.29 9.93
C TYR A 76 -16.08 -5.60 8.61
N PRO A 77 -16.12 -4.25 8.55
CA PRO A 77 -15.61 -3.53 7.39
C PRO A 77 -14.12 -3.80 7.22
N VAL A 78 -13.72 -4.02 5.96
CA VAL A 78 -12.32 -4.13 5.55
C VAL A 78 -12.01 -2.95 4.63
N TYR A 79 -11.05 -2.14 5.04
CA TYR A 79 -10.49 -1.04 4.27
C TYR A 79 -9.22 -1.51 3.57
N MET A 80 -9.05 -1.10 2.32
CA MET A 80 -7.89 -1.43 1.51
C MET A 80 -7.37 -0.16 0.83
N THR A 81 -6.07 0.07 0.89
CA THR A 81 -5.41 1.19 0.21
C THR A 81 -4.04 0.78 -0.32
N ILE A 82 -3.49 1.57 -1.24
CA ILE A 82 -2.13 1.40 -1.76
C ILE A 82 -1.18 2.21 -0.89
N SER A 83 -0.18 1.54 -0.31
CA SER A 83 0.74 2.13 0.66
C SER A 83 1.68 3.18 0.05
N ASN A 84 1.86 3.15 -1.27
CA ASN A 84 2.80 4.01 -1.99
C ASN A 84 2.17 5.26 -2.58
N LEU A 85 1.05 5.71 -2.01
CA LEU A 85 0.45 6.99 -2.34
C LEU A 85 1.15 8.08 -1.51
N PRO A 86 1.62 9.17 -2.14
CA PRO A 86 2.28 10.26 -1.44
C PRO A 86 1.32 10.85 -0.41
N LYS A 87 1.82 11.07 0.81
CA LYS A 87 1.03 11.62 1.92
C LYS A 87 0.54 13.06 1.68
N HIS A 88 1.09 13.74 0.68
CA HIS A 88 0.81 15.14 0.37
C HIS A 88 -0.11 15.26 -0.85
N ILE A 89 -1.33 14.75 -0.71
CA ILE A 89 -2.48 15.10 -1.55
C ILE A 89 -3.50 15.80 -0.66
#